data_AF-A0A6A5Y902-F1
#
_entry.id   AF-A0A6A5Y902-F1
#
_cell.length_a   1.000
_cell.length_b   1.000
_cell.length_c   1.000
_cell.angle_alpha   90.00
_cell.angle_beta   90.00
_cell.angle_gamma   90.00
#
_symmetry.space_group_name_H-M   'P 1'
#
loop_
_entity.id
_entity.type
_entity.pdbx_description
1 polymer ?
#
loop_
_entity_poly.entity_id
_entity_poly.type
_entity_poly.pdbx_seq_one_letter_code
_entity_poly.pdbx_strand_id
1 'polypeptide(L)'
;MHIITRLAIASCLTLTLQAQDAPKPYLRTPSPRQITWQQREYYAFIHFGPNTFTDEEWGRSQSTPDVFAPTTLDTDQWAESFARAGMAGMILTAKHHDGMALWKTNSTTYKIDNGKWAKDRAAKGLETDVVRMAAASAKKYGIDFGIYLSPWDIHRDPAMPKEHLAGTIYAEPQIFGDSSPGDYNELYVQQLTELVTMKHDDGSPVEIFEIWLDGASGSNTVQTFNWTAFRDIIRQHQPNAIMWGHQGVDARWVGNEDGVTVATNWHTINRTQDDKRYSESELQTGMRDGTYWTPAEADARIRDGWFYHANEKPKTADALMKMYLQSVGQSVNLLLDVPPDRTGKIDAVDAEVLLQFKAQRDRFLNRGLLKPGFVVNASSVRGGGSSTFAAANVLTNDKTYWTMDDNKRVGSLTVDLGADALVDAFIVQEHVTLGQRIGAYAVDAMINGSYKEVVRGTSMGYKRIHQLTSAVRTRQLRLRIEQANAVPLIQYFQALGTSS
;
A
#
# COMPACT_ATOMS: atom_id res chain seq x y z
N MET A 1 15.52 49.91 -74.64
CA MET A 1 15.91 48.67 -73.95
C MET A 1 15.48 48.79 -72.50
N HIS A 2 14.31 48.25 -72.13
CA HIS A 2 13.83 48.23 -70.74
C HIS A 2 13.65 46.77 -70.35
N ILE A 3 14.49 46.30 -69.42
CA ILE A 3 14.52 44.93 -68.91
C ILE A 3 13.49 44.84 -67.78
N ILE A 4 12.54 43.91 -67.91
CA ILE A 4 11.56 43.59 -66.87
C ILE A 4 12.13 42.45 -66.03
N THR A 5 12.44 42.73 -64.76
CA THR A 5 12.85 41.72 -63.77
C THR A 5 11.62 41.32 -62.95
N ARG A 6 11.16 40.06 -63.08
CA ARG A 6 10.11 39.50 -62.22
C ARG A 6 10.74 38.94 -60.95
N LEU A 7 10.34 39.48 -59.80
CA LEU A 7 10.70 38.99 -58.48
C LEU A 7 9.75 37.83 -58.10
N ALA A 8 10.28 36.63 -57.91
CA ALA A 8 9.52 35.49 -57.37
C ALA A 8 9.57 35.53 -55.84
N ILE A 9 8.42 35.69 -55.20
CA ILE A 9 8.28 35.60 -53.74
C ILE A 9 8.07 34.12 -53.40
N ALA A 10 9.07 33.50 -52.77
CA ALA A 10 8.94 32.16 -52.21
C ALA A 10 8.28 32.27 -50.82
N SER A 11 7.03 31.82 -50.71
CA SER A 11 6.35 31.68 -49.43
C SER A 11 6.87 30.43 -48.71
N CYS A 12 7.71 30.62 -47.69
CA CYS A 12 8.03 29.56 -46.73
C CYS A 12 6.78 29.28 -45.87
N LEU A 13 6.08 28.17 -46.16
CA LEU A 13 5.16 27.56 -45.19
C LEU A 13 5.98 26.99 -44.03
N THR A 14 5.99 27.67 -42.90
CA THR A 14 6.39 27.07 -41.63
C THR A 14 5.30 26.10 -41.18
N LEU A 15 5.50 24.81 -41.43
CA LEU A 15 4.75 23.74 -40.77
C LEU A 15 5.16 23.71 -39.29
N THR A 16 4.37 24.37 -38.44
CA THR A 16 4.40 24.10 -37.01
C THR A 16 3.81 22.70 -36.79
N LEU A 17 4.65 21.68 -36.62
CA LEU A 17 4.21 20.42 -36.00
C LEU A 17 3.71 20.77 -34.59
N GLN A 18 2.40 20.84 -34.39
CA GLN A 18 1.87 20.77 -33.04
C GLN A 18 2.14 19.36 -32.53
N ALA A 19 3.03 19.24 -31.53
CA ALA A 19 3.13 18.01 -30.76
C ALA A 19 1.75 17.70 -30.17
N GLN A 20 1.18 16.54 -30.51
CA GLN A 20 -0.16 16.17 -30.04
C GLN A 20 -0.14 16.01 -28.52
N ASP A 21 -1.13 16.62 -27.85
CA ASP A 21 -1.23 16.60 -26.39
C ASP A 21 -1.36 15.18 -25.83
N ALA A 22 -0.96 15.01 -24.57
CA ALA A 22 -1.17 13.76 -23.81
C ALA A 22 -2.66 13.37 -23.78
N PRO A 23 -2.99 12.06 -23.71
CA PRO A 23 -4.36 11.62 -23.52
C PRO A 23 -4.98 12.28 -22.28
N LYS A 24 -6.24 12.67 -22.37
CA LYS A 24 -6.97 13.21 -21.21
C LYS A 24 -7.07 12.16 -20.10
N PRO A 25 -7.14 12.57 -18.82
CA PRO A 25 -7.51 11.69 -17.71
C PRO A 25 -8.77 10.88 -18.03
N TYR A 26 -8.78 9.60 -17.65
CA TYR A 26 -9.94 8.73 -17.79
C TYR A 26 -10.68 8.62 -16.46
N LEU A 27 -11.90 9.16 -16.42
CA LEU A 27 -12.81 9.13 -15.26
C LEU A 27 -12.17 9.58 -13.94
N ARG A 28 -11.78 8.64 -13.08
CA ARG A 28 -11.15 8.91 -11.78
C ARG A 28 -9.66 8.58 -11.87
N THR A 29 -8.88 9.47 -11.30
CA THR A 29 -7.41 9.37 -11.25
C THR A 29 -6.94 9.41 -9.81
N PRO A 30 -5.80 8.75 -9.51
CA PRO A 30 -5.17 8.86 -8.21
C PRO A 30 -4.76 10.30 -7.95
N SER A 31 -4.91 10.71 -6.69
CA SER A 31 -4.21 11.88 -6.17
C SER A 31 -2.69 11.62 -6.09
N PRO A 32 -1.84 12.66 -6.02
CA PRO A 32 -0.40 12.49 -5.85
C PRO A 32 -0.02 11.61 -4.65
N ARG A 33 -0.73 11.75 -3.51
CA ARG A 33 -0.49 10.91 -2.32
C ARG A 33 -0.76 9.43 -2.58
N GLN A 34 -1.80 9.10 -3.35
CA GLN A 34 -2.13 7.71 -3.71
C GLN A 34 -1.11 7.12 -4.69
N ILE A 35 -0.55 7.93 -5.59
CA ILE A 35 0.57 7.49 -6.44
C ILE A 35 1.80 7.15 -5.60
N THR A 36 2.20 8.05 -4.70
CA THR A 36 3.34 7.82 -3.80
C THR A 36 3.10 6.58 -2.93
N TRP A 37 1.88 6.40 -2.43
CA TRP A 37 1.50 5.23 -1.66
C TRP A 37 1.56 3.94 -2.46
N GLN A 38 1.02 3.92 -3.68
CA GLN A 38 1.07 2.72 -4.52
C GLN A 38 2.51 2.35 -4.91
N GLN A 39 3.43 3.32 -4.97
CA GLN A 39 4.85 3.09 -5.24
C GLN A 39 5.60 2.42 -4.08
N ARG A 40 5.03 2.40 -2.87
CA ARG A 40 5.64 1.74 -1.71
C ARG A 40 5.63 0.23 -1.85
N GLU A 41 4.54 -0.32 -2.40
CA GLU A 41 4.27 -1.74 -2.66
C GLU A 41 4.27 -2.66 -1.44
N TYR A 42 5.20 -2.50 -0.50
CA TYR A 42 5.44 -3.41 0.61
C TYR A 42 5.95 -2.67 1.84
N TYR A 43 5.23 -2.78 2.96
CA TYR A 43 5.56 -2.12 4.23
C TYR A 43 5.05 -2.92 5.44
N ALA A 44 5.54 -2.56 6.63
CA ALA A 44 5.30 -3.31 7.85
C ALA A 44 4.03 -2.85 8.59
N PHE A 45 3.36 -3.79 9.24
CA PHE A 45 2.44 -3.52 10.34
C PHE A 45 3.06 -3.99 11.66
N ILE A 46 2.74 -3.32 12.75
CA ILE A 46 3.29 -3.62 14.08
C ILE A 46 2.14 -3.64 15.08
N HIS A 47 1.65 -4.83 15.41
CA HIS A 47 0.81 -5.05 16.58
C HIS A 47 1.68 -5.29 17.81
N PHE A 48 1.71 -4.29 18.70
CA PHE A 48 2.42 -4.36 19.96
C PHE A 48 1.65 -3.60 21.03
N GLY A 49 1.53 -4.17 22.23
CA GLY A 49 0.69 -3.60 23.27
C GLY A 49 0.45 -4.57 24.42
N PRO A 50 -0.59 -4.36 25.27
CA PRO A 50 -0.87 -5.26 26.39
C PRO A 50 -1.08 -6.71 25.95
N ASN A 51 -1.71 -6.87 24.79
CA ASN A 51 -2.03 -8.13 24.12
C ASN A 51 -0.81 -9.05 23.94
N THR A 52 0.37 -8.49 23.66
CA THR A 52 1.65 -9.23 23.62
C THR A 52 1.98 -9.91 24.95
N PHE A 53 1.62 -9.28 26.07
CA PHE A 53 1.92 -9.74 27.44
C PHE A 53 0.81 -10.59 28.02
N THR A 54 -0.44 -10.37 27.61
CA THR A 54 -1.60 -11.18 28.02
C THR A 54 -1.80 -12.42 27.17
N ASP A 55 -1.05 -12.58 26.07
CA ASP A 55 -1.20 -13.68 25.11
C ASP A 55 -2.59 -13.66 24.43
N GLU A 56 -3.06 -12.47 24.08
CA GLU A 56 -4.38 -12.25 23.48
C GLU A 56 -4.27 -11.53 22.13
N GLU A 57 -5.16 -11.85 21.21
CA GLU A 57 -5.28 -11.09 19.97
C GLU A 57 -6.12 -9.81 20.16
N TRP A 58 -7.16 -9.85 21.02
CA TRP A 58 -8.18 -8.79 21.10
C TRP A 58 -8.13 -7.98 22.40
N GLY A 59 -7.45 -8.47 23.45
CA GLY A 59 -7.29 -7.76 24.73
C GLY A 59 -8.54 -7.71 25.61
N ARG A 60 -9.26 -8.84 25.69
CA ARG A 60 -10.49 -8.97 26.49
C ARG A 60 -10.20 -9.07 27.99
N SER A 61 -8.99 -9.42 28.39
CA SER A 61 -8.60 -9.47 29.81
C SER A 61 -8.72 -8.12 30.52
N GLN A 62 -8.58 -7.01 29.78
CA GLN A 62 -8.64 -5.65 30.33
C GLN A 62 -7.76 -5.50 31.57
N SER A 63 -6.51 -5.96 31.45
CA SER A 63 -5.53 -5.90 32.53
C SER A 63 -5.06 -4.46 32.76
N THR A 64 -4.70 -4.11 33.99
CA THR A 64 -4.16 -2.78 34.29
C THR A 64 -2.89 -2.48 33.46
N PRO A 65 -2.53 -1.21 33.21
CA PRO A 65 -1.34 -0.85 32.42
C PRO A 65 -0.01 -1.45 32.88
N ASP A 66 0.10 -1.94 34.11
CA ASP A 66 1.27 -2.67 34.61
C ASP A 66 1.57 -3.97 33.84
N VAL A 67 0.61 -4.51 33.08
CA VAL A 67 0.81 -5.68 32.23
C VAL A 67 1.79 -5.41 31.08
N PHE A 68 1.87 -4.17 30.62
CA PHE A 68 2.81 -3.75 29.58
C PHE A 68 4.21 -3.64 30.18
N ALA A 69 5.04 -4.65 29.95
CA ALA A 69 6.33 -4.80 30.63
C ALA A 69 7.49 -5.28 29.74
N PRO A 70 7.78 -4.62 28.60
CA PRO A 70 8.91 -5.04 27.77
C PRO A 70 10.24 -4.80 28.49
N THR A 71 11.11 -5.81 28.45
CA THR A 71 12.39 -5.78 29.15
C THR A 71 13.46 -5.00 28.40
N THR A 72 13.44 -5.04 27.06
CA THR A 72 14.47 -4.46 26.19
C THR A 72 13.87 -3.81 24.94
N LEU A 73 12.74 -3.11 25.09
CA LEU A 73 12.06 -2.42 23.99
C LEU A 73 13.04 -1.60 23.15
N ASP A 74 13.04 -1.84 21.83
CA ASP A 74 13.99 -1.27 20.89
C ASP A 74 13.32 -1.02 19.54
N THR A 75 12.74 0.18 19.38
CA THR A 75 12.06 0.57 18.12
C THR A 75 13.04 0.82 16.98
N ASP A 76 14.31 1.07 17.29
CA ASP A 76 15.38 1.16 16.29
C ASP A 76 15.61 -0.21 15.65
N GLN A 77 15.60 -1.28 16.45
CA GLN A 77 15.68 -2.65 15.94
C GLN A 77 14.48 -3.02 15.06
N TRP A 78 13.29 -2.46 15.30
CA TRP A 78 12.13 -2.66 14.42
C TRP A 78 12.37 -2.00 13.06
N ALA A 79 12.66 -0.69 13.06
CA ALA A 79 12.86 0.08 11.84
C ALA A 79 14.06 -0.45 11.03
N GLU A 80 15.15 -0.84 11.69
CA GLU A 80 16.29 -1.48 11.04
C GLU A 80 15.93 -2.80 10.37
N SER A 81 15.19 -3.68 11.07
CA SER A 81 14.74 -4.95 10.53
C SER A 81 13.92 -4.76 9.25
N PHE A 82 12.96 -3.82 9.28
CA PHE A 82 12.09 -3.52 8.15
C PHE A 82 12.82 -2.86 6.98
N ALA A 83 13.68 -1.87 7.26
CA ALA A 83 14.51 -1.25 6.23
C ALA A 83 15.44 -2.27 5.55
N ARG A 84 16.07 -3.16 6.33
CA ARG A 84 16.91 -4.24 5.80
C ARG A 84 16.12 -5.25 4.99
N ALA A 85 14.86 -5.52 5.33
CA ALA A 85 13.92 -6.35 4.55
C ALA A 85 13.39 -5.63 3.29
N GLY A 86 13.72 -4.35 3.09
CA GLY A 86 13.27 -3.54 1.97
C GLY A 86 11.78 -3.22 2.02
N MET A 87 11.24 -3.04 3.23
CA MET A 87 9.94 -2.43 3.46
C MET A 87 10.06 -0.91 3.37
N ALA A 88 9.10 -0.26 2.73
CA ALA A 88 9.12 1.19 2.50
C ALA A 88 8.68 2.01 3.72
N GLY A 89 8.01 1.39 4.69
CA GLY A 89 7.45 2.05 5.85
C GLY A 89 7.03 1.05 6.93
N MET A 90 6.55 1.59 8.05
CA MET A 90 5.96 0.83 9.14
C MET A 90 4.77 1.56 9.76
N ILE A 91 3.71 0.82 10.07
CA ILE A 91 2.50 1.31 10.73
C ILE A 91 2.45 0.70 12.14
N LEU A 92 2.31 1.52 13.18
CA LEU A 92 2.20 1.04 14.56
C LEU A 92 0.77 1.14 15.08
N THR A 93 0.29 0.12 15.79
CA THR A 93 -0.93 0.18 16.59
C THR A 93 -0.76 1.11 17.79
N ALA A 94 -1.01 2.42 17.61
CA ALA A 94 -0.93 3.39 18.70
C ALA A 94 -1.97 3.11 19.81
N LYS A 95 -3.14 2.59 19.41
CA LYS A 95 -4.16 2.00 20.28
C LYS A 95 -4.84 0.86 19.53
N HIS A 96 -4.82 -0.35 20.07
CA HIS A 96 -5.57 -1.48 19.54
C HIS A 96 -6.98 -1.55 20.17
N HIS A 97 -7.80 -2.54 19.80
CA HIS A 97 -9.18 -2.68 20.28
C HIS A 97 -9.30 -2.68 21.81
N ASP A 98 -8.29 -3.16 22.52
CA ASP A 98 -8.25 -3.21 23.98
C ASP A 98 -8.39 -1.82 24.64
N GLY A 99 -8.04 -0.76 23.91
CA GLY A 99 -8.21 0.63 24.31
C GLY A 99 -7.00 1.26 25.02
N MET A 100 -5.92 0.51 25.30
CA MET A 100 -4.76 1.09 25.97
C MET A 100 -3.89 1.92 25.02
N ALA A 101 -3.73 3.20 25.32
CA ALA A 101 -2.89 4.10 24.52
C ALA A 101 -1.38 3.89 24.76
N LEU A 102 -0.61 3.82 23.67
CA LEU A 102 0.85 3.70 23.70
C LEU A 102 1.62 5.03 23.69
N TRP A 103 0.91 6.16 23.74
CA TRP A 103 1.49 7.50 23.77
C TRP A 103 1.02 8.27 25.00
N LYS A 104 1.64 9.44 25.25
CA LYS A 104 1.29 10.32 26.37
C LYS A 104 0.02 11.13 26.07
N THR A 105 -1.14 10.50 26.21
CA THR A 105 -2.44 11.19 26.10
C THR A 105 -2.98 11.67 27.45
N ASN A 106 -3.71 12.79 27.45
CA ASN A 106 -4.49 13.22 28.61
C ASN A 106 -5.97 12.79 28.53
N SER A 107 -6.37 12.13 27.45
CA SER A 107 -7.76 11.73 27.18
C SER A 107 -8.24 10.52 27.99
N THR A 108 -7.31 9.71 28.51
CA THR A 108 -7.58 8.51 29.28
C THR A 108 -6.47 8.22 30.29
N THR A 109 -6.83 7.58 31.39
CA THR A 109 -5.95 6.96 32.38
C THR A 109 -5.50 5.56 31.94
N TYR A 110 -6.18 4.92 30.99
CA TYR A 110 -5.82 3.61 30.45
C TYR A 110 -4.78 3.77 29.33
N LYS A 111 -3.55 4.06 29.76
CA LYS A 111 -2.39 4.29 28.90
C LYS A 111 -1.14 3.73 29.56
N ILE A 112 -0.15 3.34 28.75
CA ILE A 112 1.09 2.72 29.25
C ILE A 112 1.87 3.63 30.20
N ASP A 113 1.72 4.96 30.08
CA ASP A 113 2.40 5.95 30.92
C ASP A 113 2.03 5.83 32.42
N ASN A 114 0.85 5.27 32.72
CA ASN A 114 0.43 4.99 34.08
C ASN A 114 0.96 3.66 34.65
N GLY A 115 1.54 2.80 33.82
CA GLY A 115 2.10 1.52 34.21
C GLY A 115 3.51 1.62 34.80
N LYS A 116 3.93 0.56 35.50
CA LYS A 116 5.24 0.44 36.15
C LYS A 116 6.40 0.60 35.16
N TRP A 117 6.29 0.02 33.97
CA TRP A 117 7.32 0.11 32.94
C TRP A 117 7.65 1.56 32.57
N ALA A 118 6.62 2.38 32.31
CA ALA A 118 6.82 3.77 31.95
C ALA A 118 7.40 4.57 33.11
N LYS A 119 6.89 4.37 34.34
CA LYS A 119 7.41 5.03 35.54
C LYS A 119 8.89 4.72 35.78
N ASP A 120 9.30 3.45 35.64
CA ASP A 120 10.70 3.03 35.79
C ASP A 120 11.62 3.64 34.72
N ARG A 121 11.13 3.79 33.48
CA ARG A 121 11.86 4.44 32.39
C ARG A 121 11.96 5.94 32.58
N ALA A 122 10.85 6.60 32.93
CA ALA A 122 10.81 8.03 33.20
C ALA A 122 11.75 8.40 34.36
N ALA A 123 11.83 7.57 35.41
CA ALA A 123 12.78 7.75 36.51
C ALA A 123 14.26 7.69 36.08
N LYS A 124 14.55 7.09 34.92
CA LYS A 124 15.88 7.05 34.29
C LYS A 124 16.06 8.12 33.20
N GLY A 125 15.08 9.02 33.03
CA GLY A 125 15.08 10.04 31.97
C GLY A 125 14.91 9.47 30.57
N LEU A 126 14.35 8.26 30.44
CA LEU A 126 14.12 7.60 29.15
C LEU A 126 12.73 7.90 28.61
N GLU A 127 12.60 7.93 27.28
CA GLU A 127 11.32 8.09 26.61
C GLU A 127 10.33 6.96 26.95
N THR A 128 9.06 7.30 27.14
CA THR A 128 7.97 6.35 27.46
C THR A 128 6.86 6.34 26.41
N ASP A 129 6.84 7.32 25.50
CA ASP A 129 5.92 7.38 24.36
C ASP A 129 6.41 6.47 23.23
N VAL A 130 5.82 5.28 23.13
CA VAL A 130 6.25 4.25 22.16
C VAL A 130 5.95 4.70 20.73
N VAL A 131 4.88 5.47 20.52
CA VAL A 131 4.53 6.00 19.20
C VAL A 131 5.60 6.98 18.72
N ARG A 132 6.04 7.90 19.59
CA ARG A 132 7.11 8.85 19.26
C ARG A 132 8.47 8.17 19.11
N MET A 133 8.76 7.14 19.91
CA MET A 133 9.96 6.30 19.74
C MET A 133 9.98 5.65 18.34
N ALA A 134 8.88 5.01 17.94
CA ALA A 134 8.76 4.37 16.63
C ALA A 134 8.87 5.38 15.48
N ALA A 135 8.22 6.55 15.58
CA ALA A 135 8.34 7.62 14.59
C ALA A 135 9.79 8.12 14.43
N ALA A 136 10.50 8.30 15.53
CA ALA A 136 11.91 8.68 15.51
C ALA A 136 12.79 7.61 14.83
N SER A 137 12.54 6.33 15.12
CA SER A 137 13.24 5.21 14.48
C SER A 137 12.95 5.13 12.98
N ALA A 138 11.70 5.29 12.53
CA ALA A 138 11.37 5.36 11.10
C ALA A 138 12.17 6.47 10.38
N LYS A 139 12.16 7.69 10.93
CA LYS A 139 12.95 8.83 10.41
C LYS A 139 14.45 8.51 10.36
N LYS A 140 15.00 7.88 11.41
CA LYS A 140 16.42 7.51 11.51
C LYS A 140 16.85 6.50 10.44
N TYR A 141 16.00 5.51 10.15
CA TYR A 141 16.30 4.43 9.20
C TYR A 141 15.76 4.67 7.78
N GLY A 142 15.16 5.83 7.53
CA GLY A 142 14.73 6.25 6.19
C GLY A 142 13.54 5.47 5.64
N ILE A 143 12.65 5.01 6.51
CA ILE A 143 11.37 4.39 6.15
C ILE A 143 10.21 5.27 6.63
N ASP A 144 9.08 5.20 5.94
CA ASP A 144 7.91 6.02 6.28
C ASP A 144 7.21 5.53 7.58
N PHE A 145 6.55 6.44 8.30
CA PHE A 145 5.82 6.11 9.53
C PHE A 145 4.30 6.30 9.37
N GLY A 146 3.53 5.31 9.80
CA GLY A 146 2.07 5.34 9.83
C GLY A 146 1.53 4.95 11.21
N ILE A 147 0.23 5.20 11.42
CA ILE A 147 -0.42 4.94 12.70
C ILE A 147 -1.74 4.20 12.49
N TYR A 148 -1.99 3.19 13.30
CA TYR A 148 -3.30 2.61 13.51
C TYR A 148 -3.92 3.15 14.80
N LEU A 149 -5.18 3.57 14.71
CA LEU A 149 -5.98 4.01 15.86
C LEU A 149 -7.34 3.33 15.80
N SER A 150 -7.54 2.31 16.65
CA SER A 150 -8.76 1.51 16.61
C SER A 150 -10.03 2.34 16.82
N PRO A 151 -11.00 2.33 15.89
CA PRO A 151 -12.29 2.97 16.10
C PRO A 151 -13.10 2.28 17.20
N TRP A 152 -13.15 0.94 17.21
CA TRP A 152 -13.75 0.19 18.31
C TRP A 152 -12.82 0.16 19.51
N ASP A 153 -13.38 0.48 20.69
CA ASP A 153 -12.64 0.61 21.93
C ASP A 153 -13.34 -0.19 23.02
N ILE A 154 -12.79 -1.38 23.30
CA ILE A 154 -13.25 -2.29 24.33
C ILE A 154 -13.24 -1.59 25.68
N HIS A 155 -12.29 -0.72 25.98
CA HIS A 155 -12.17 -0.04 27.26
C HIS A 155 -13.33 0.94 27.54
N ARG A 156 -13.97 1.46 26.49
CA ARG A 156 -15.11 2.38 26.60
C ARG A 156 -16.46 1.75 26.24
N ASP A 157 -16.47 0.49 25.78
CA ASP A 157 -17.68 -0.26 25.40
C ASP A 157 -18.40 -0.87 26.62
N PRO A 158 -19.65 -0.45 26.90
CA PRO A 158 -20.42 -0.98 28.03
C PRO A 158 -20.77 -2.47 27.91
N ALA A 159 -20.74 -3.04 26.70
CA ALA A 159 -21.03 -4.45 26.49
C ALA A 159 -19.84 -5.37 26.85
N MET A 160 -18.67 -4.80 27.12
CA MET A 160 -17.45 -5.57 27.33
C MET A 160 -17.05 -5.60 28.83
N PRO A 161 -16.92 -6.78 29.47
CA PRO A 161 -16.50 -6.89 30.86
C PRO A 161 -15.08 -6.35 31.11
N LYS A 162 -14.86 -5.72 32.28
CA LYS A 162 -13.55 -5.14 32.70
C LYS A 162 -13.27 -5.38 34.18
N GLU A 163 -13.50 -6.62 34.62
CA GLU A 163 -13.48 -6.99 36.05
C GLU A 163 -12.16 -6.61 36.73
N HIS A 164 -11.03 -6.73 36.03
CA HIS A 164 -9.71 -6.39 36.55
C HIS A 164 -9.45 -4.88 36.73
N LEU A 165 -10.28 -4.01 36.15
CA LEU A 165 -10.16 -2.56 36.29
C LEU A 165 -11.10 -1.99 37.36
N ALA A 166 -12.07 -2.76 37.83
CA ALA A 166 -13.07 -2.31 38.80
C ALA A 166 -12.42 -1.81 40.11
N GLY A 167 -12.80 -0.62 40.55
CA GLY A 167 -12.25 0.01 41.76
C GLY A 167 -10.85 0.61 41.60
N THR A 168 -10.26 0.55 40.40
CA THR A 168 -9.00 1.23 40.08
C THR A 168 -9.26 2.59 39.43
N ILE A 169 -8.22 3.41 39.28
CA ILE A 169 -8.31 4.67 38.52
C ILE A 169 -8.62 4.45 37.02
N TYR A 170 -8.44 3.22 36.53
CA TYR A 170 -8.70 2.82 35.15
C TYR A 170 -10.17 2.41 34.93
N ALA A 171 -11.02 2.42 35.97
CA ALA A 171 -12.45 2.21 35.81
C ALA A 171 -13.10 3.47 35.20
N GLU A 172 -12.98 3.63 33.88
CA GLU A 172 -13.44 4.83 33.18
C GLU A 172 -14.92 4.76 32.75
N PRO A 173 -15.55 5.92 32.48
CA PRO A 173 -16.89 5.98 31.92
C PRO A 173 -17.02 5.21 30.59
N GLN A 174 -18.09 4.43 30.50
CA GLN A 174 -18.44 3.63 29.33
C GLN A 174 -19.23 4.51 28.35
N ILE A 175 -18.51 5.11 27.39
CA ILE A 175 -19.05 6.14 26.50
C ILE A 175 -19.15 5.69 25.03
N PHE A 176 -18.70 4.47 24.70
CA PHE A 176 -18.78 3.95 23.34
C PHE A 176 -20.21 3.46 23.07
N GLY A 177 -20.72 3.79 21.88
CA GLY A 177 -22.04 3.45 21.39
C GLY A 177 -23.05 4.60 21.45
N ASP A 178 -23.94 4.67 20.46
CA ASP A 178 -24.90 5.77 20.28
C ASP A 178 -25.92 5.91 21.42
N SER A 179 -26.09 4.85 22.21
CA SER A 179 -26.97 4.81 23.38
C SER A 179 -26.26 5.06 24.71
N SER A 180 -24.93 5.22 24.69
CA SER A 180 -24.12 5.44 25.89
C SER A 180 -24.07 6.92 26.25
N PRO A 181 -23.99 7.26 27.56
CA PRO A 181 -23.84 8.65 27.97
C PRO A 181 -22.44 9.16 27.64
N GLY A 182 -22.34 10.34 27.03
CA GLY A 182 -21.07 10.97 26.62
C GLY A 182 -20.91 11.00 25.11
N ASP A 183 -19.73 11.42 24.65
CA ASP A 183 -19.39 11.50 23.22
C ASP A 183 -18.05 10.79 22.94
N TYR A 184 -18.13 9.56 22.42
CA TYR A 184 -16.94 8.83 22.00
C TYR A 184 -16.26 9.47 20.77
N ASN A 185 -17.01 10.16 19.89
CA ASN A 185 -16.40 10.87 18.77
C ASN A 185 -15.54 12.04 19.26
N GLU A 186 -15.94 12.74 20.33
CA GLU A 186 -15.11 13.78 20.94
C GLU A 186 -13.79 13.20 21.49
N LEU A 187 -13.85 12.07 22.19
CA LEU A 187 -12.66 11.35 22.65
C LEU A 187 -11.75 10.97 21.46
N TYR A 188 -12.34 10.39 20.42
CA TYR A 188 -11.60 9.94 19.24
C TYR A 188 -10.97 11.11 18.49
N VAL A 189 -11.69 12.23 18.33
CA VAL A 189 -11.18 13.49 17.76
C VAL A 189 -9.98 14.00 18.55
N GLN A 190 -10.05 14.00 19.89
CA GLN A 190 -8.94 14.43 20.73
C GLN A 190 -7.70 13.54 20.49
N GLN A 191 -7.86 12.21 20.56
CA GLN A 191 -6.75 11.27 20.38
C GLN A 191 -6.16 11.34 18.97
N LEU A 192 -7.00 11.42 17.95
CA LEU A 192 -6.57 11.57 16.56
C LEU A 192 -5.79 12.87 16.37
N THR A 193 -6.27 13.98 16.93
CA THR A 193 -5.58 15.28 16.87
C THR A 193 -4.20 15.22 17.51
N GLU A 194 -4.08 14.60 18.70
CA GLU A 194 -2.79 14.40 19.37
C GLU A 194 -1.79 13.65 18.48
N LEU A 195 -2.24 12.57 17.82
CA LEU A 195 -1.40 11.75 16.95
C LEU A 195 -1.01 12.48 15.65
N VAL A 196 -1.95 13.14 14.96
CA VAL A 196 -1.65 13.81 13.68
C VAL A 196 -0.89 15.12 13.83
N THR A 197 -0.81 15.67 15.05
CA THR A 197 -0.01 16.87 15.37
C THR A 197 1.28 16.55 16.13
N MET A 198 1.59 15.26 16.29
CA MET A 198 2.78 14.78 17.00
C MET A 198 4.07 15.38 16.43
N LYS A 199 5.03 15.60 17.33
CA LYS A 199 6.36 16.15 17.01
C LYS A 199 7.46 15.23 17.50
N HIS A 200 8.60 15.25 16.81
CA HIS A 200 9.85 14.68 17.29
C HIS A 200 10.42 15.52 18.46
N ASP A 201 11.45 14.99 19.12
CA ASP A 201 12.14 15.65 20.24
C ASP A 201 12.76 17.00 19.86
N ASP A 202 13.16 17.16 18.59
CA ASP A 202 13.68 18.42 18.03
C ASP A 202 12.59 19.46 17.74
N GLY A 203 11.31 19.12 17.99
CA GLY A 203 10.15 19.97 17.74
C GLY A 203 9.65 19.95 16.30
N SER A 204 10.30 19.21 15.39
CA SER A 204 9.81 19.05 14.01
C SER A 204 8.54 18.18 13.99
N PRO A 205 7.58 18.44 13.09
CA PRO A 205 6.41 17.58 12.95
C PRO A 205 6.82 16.17 12.54
N VAL A 206 6.09 15.16 13.02
CA VAL A 206 6.15 13.80 12.49
C VAL A 206 5.33 13.76 11.20
N GLU A 207 5.92 13.29 10.12
CA GLU A 207 5.19 13.04 8.87
C GLU A 207 4.54 11.66 8.93
N ILE A 208 3.22 11.62 8.76
CA ILE A 208 2.44 10.38 8.75
C ILE A 208 2.08 10.05 7.30
N PHE A 209 2.51 8.90 6.80
CA PHE A 209 2.17 8.50 5.43
C PHE A 209 0.80 7.83 5.33
N GLU A 210 0.33 7.22 6.42
CA GLU A 210 -0.92 6.46 6.47
C GLU A 210 -1.51 6.41 7.87
N ILE A 211 -2.84 6.55 7.92
CA ILE A 211 -3.67 6.40 9.12
C ILE A 211 -4.68 5.28 8.85
N TRP A 212 -4.58 4.23 9.65
CA TRP A 212 -5.34 3.00 9.52
C TRP A 212 -6.54 3.02 10.47
N LEU A 213 -7.75 3.08 9.91
CA LEU A 213 -9.02 3.22 10.62
C LEU A 213 -9.85 1.94 10.45
N ASP A 214 -9.66 1.01 11.38
CA ASP A 214 -10.24 -0.33 11.33
C ASP A 214 -11.78 -0.38 11.20
N GLY A 215 -12.28 -1.39 10.50
CA GLY A 215 -13.70 -1.71 10.43
C GLY A 215 -14.16 -2.79 11.44
N ALA A 216 -13.25 -3.48 12.11
CA ALA A 216 -13.57 -4.59 13.01
C ALA A 216 -14.25 -4.12 14.30
N SER A 217 -15.23 -4.90 14.74
CA SER A 217 -15.84 -4.80 16.07
C SER A 217 -16.29 -6.18 16.51
N GLY A 218 -15.95 -6.55 17.74
CA GLY A 218 -16.37 -7.80 18.39
C GLY A 218 -17.56 -7.63 19.31
N SER A 219 -18.28 -6.52 19.14
CA SER A 219 -19.40 -6.09 19.96
C SER A 219 -20.60 -5.75 19.08
N ASN A 220 -21.79 -5.95 19.63
CA ASN A 220 -23.04 -5.52 19.00
C ASN A 220 -23.39 -4.05 19.35
N THR A 221 -22.56 -3.37 20.14
CA THR A 221 -22.72 -1.95 20.43
C THR A 221 -22.56 -1.13 19.15
N VAL A 222 -23.63 -0.44 18.76
CA VAL A 222 -23.63 0.40 17.55
C VAL A 222 -23.04 1.77 17.90
N GLN A 223 -21.94 2.13 17.23
CA GLN A 223 -21.34 3.46 17.27
C GLN A 223 -21.38 4.07 15.87
N THR A 224 -22.06 5.20 15.74
CA THR A 224 -22.00 6.05 14.56
C THR A 224 -20.77 6.95 14.67
N PHE A 225 -19.78 6.72 13.80
CA PHE A 225 -18.54 7.49 13.78
C PHE A 225 -18.71 8.78 12.96
N ASN A 226 -18.18 9.89 13.46
CA ASN A 226 -18.10 11.15 12.75
C ASN A 226 -16.90 11.15 11.79
N TRP A 227 -16.99 10.30 10.77
CA TRP A 227 -15.95 10.13 9.76
C TRP A 227 -15.55 11.44 9.07
N THR A 228 -16.49 12.36 8.85
CA THR A 228 -16.18 13.68 8.28
C THR A 228 -15.21 14.46 9.17
N ALA A 229 -15.49 14.56 10.48
CA ALA A 229 -14.58 15.24 11.40
C ALA A 229 -13.21 14.58 11.44
N PHE A 230 -13.15 13.23 11.46
CA PHE A 230 -11.87 12.51 11.48
C PHE A 230 -11.05 12.80 10.22
N ARG A 231 -11.70 12.78 9.05
CA ARG A 231 -11.04 13.12 7.77
C ARG A 231 -10.54 14.55 7.73
N ASP A 232 -11.34 15.50 8.21
CA ASP A 232 -10.99 16.92 8.18
C ASP A 232 -9.76 17.20 9.05
N ILE A 233 -9.69 16.62 10.24
CA ILE A 233 -8.51 16.70 11.14
C ILE A 233 -7.27 16.12 10.47
N ILE A 234 -7.39 14.92 9.89
CA ILE A 234 -6.27 14.27 9.18
C ILE A 234 -5.81 15.14 8.02
N ARG A 235 -6.72 15.65 7.20
CA ARG A 235 -6.37 16.49 6.04
C ARG A 235 -5.77 17.83 6.43
N GLN A 236 -6.22 18.42 7.52
CA GLN A 236 -5.70 19.68 8.05
C GLN A 236 -4.24 19.55 8.46
N HIS A 237 -3.88 18.46 9.15
CA HIS A 237 -2.56 18.31 9.77
C HIS A 237 -1.60 17.42 8.99
N GLN A 238 -2.12 16.46 8.24
CA GLN A 238 -1.37 15.46 7.46
C GLN A 238 -1.99 15.33 6.06
N PRO A 239 -1.92 16.38 5.21
CA PRO A 239 -2.61 16.42 3.91
C PRO A 239 -2.14 15.35 2.90
N ASN A 240 -1.01 14.70 3.18
CA ASN A 240 -0.43 13.64 2.37
C ASN A 240 -0.65 12.24 2.94
N ALA A 241 -1.20 12.11 4.16
CA ALA A 241 -1.52 10.82 4.73
C ALA A 241 -2.64 10.13 3.95
N ILE A 242 -2.48 8.83 3.71
CA ILE A 242 -3.54 7.95 3.24
C ILE A 242 -4.47 7.64 4.39
N MET A 243 -5.77 7.78 4.16
CA MET A 243 -6.80 7.31 5.07
C MET A 243 -7.33 5.97 4.58
N TRP A 244 -6.87 4.92 5.25
CA TRP A 244 -7.28 3.55 5.01
C TRP A 244 -8.51 3.20 5.87
N GLY A 245 -9.38 2.34 5.34
CA GLY A 245 -10.50 1.74 6.07
C GLY A 245 -11.10 0.58 5.26
N HIS A 246 -12.12 -0.11 5.82
CA HIS A 246 -12.89 -1.15 5.10
C HIS A 246 -13.26 -0.72 3.68
N GLN A 247 -13.71 0.53 3.56
CA GLN A 247 -13.91 1.24 2.29
C GLN A 247 -13.48 2.71 2.47
N GLY A 248 -12.22 2.89 2.88
CA GLY A 248 -11.62 4.19 3.17
C GLY A 248 -11.61 5.12 1.95
N VAL A 249 -11.41 6.42 2.21
CA VAL A 249 -11.50 7.46 1.19
C VAL A 249 -10.25 7.58 0.30
N ASP A 250 -9.11 7.07 0.74
CA ASP A 250 -7.87 7.04 -0.05
C ASP A 250 -7.44 5.62 -0.42
N ALA A 251 -7.59 4.66 0.49
CA ALA A 251 -7.27 3.26 0.29
C ALA A 251 -8.33 2.39 0.96
N ARG A 252 -8.52 1.18 0.44
CA ARG A 252 -9.50 0.23 0.97
C ARG A 252 -8.85 -1.07 1.40
N TRP A 253 -9.47 -1.73 2.36
CA TRP A 253 -9.20 -3.14 2.65
C TRP A 253 -9.34 -4.00 1.39
N VAL A 254 -8.46 -4.99 1.21
CA VAL A 254 -8.57 -5.91 0.08
C VAL A 254 -9.76 -6.86 0.23
N GLY A 255 -10.25 -7.13 1.44
CA GLY A 255 -11.36 -8.05 1.69
C GLY A 255 -10.96 -9.41 2.29
N ASN A 256 -9.70 -9.57 2.73
CA ASN A 256 -9.21 -10.68 3.53
C ASN A 256 -7.93 -10.26 4.26
N GLU A 257 -7.49 -11.05 5.23
CA GLU A 257 -6.26 -10.85 6.01
C GLU A 257 -5.16 -11.87 5.66
N ASP A 258 -5.23 -12.43 4.44
CA ASP A 258 -4.30 -13.44 3.92
C ASP A 258 -3.24 -12.81 3.01
N GLY A 259 -3.27 -11.50 2.78
CA GLY A 259 -2.33 -10.79 1.91
C GLY A 259 -2.52 -11.07 0.43
N VAL A 260 -3.74 -11.40 -0.01
CA VAL A 260 -4.01 -11.81 -1.40
C VAL A 260 -5.20 -11.06 -2.01
N THR A 261 -5.21 -11.00 -3.35
CA THR A 261 -6.36 -10.53 -4.12
C THR A 261 -6.65 -11.44 -5.30
N VAL A 262 -7.77 -11.19 -5.99
CA VAL A 262 -8.13 -11.86 -7.23
C VAL A 262 -7.45 -11.24 -8.45
N ALA A 263 -7.42 -11.98 -9.57
CA ALA A 263 -6.77 -11.51 -10.80
C ALA A 263 -7.34 -10.18 -11.34
N THR A 264 -8.64 -9.92 -11.16
CA THR A 264 -9.25 -8.64 -11.54
C THR A 264 -9.30 -7.70 -10.34
N ASN A 265 -8.55 -6.60 -10.36
CA ASN A 265 -8.55 -5.58 -9.31
C ASN A 265 -8.63 -4.19 -9.95
N TRP A 266 -9.74 -3.51 -9.72
CA TRP A 266 -9.96 -2.11 -10.07
C TRP A 266 -9.60 -1.21 -8.90
N HIS A 267 -8.89 -0.13 -9.18
CA HIS A 267 -8.49 0.89 -8.21
C HIS A 267 -9.62 1.87 -7.88
N THR A 268 -10.82 1.61 -8.35
CA THR A 268 -11.99 2.45 -8.11
C THR A 268 -13.12 1.69 -7.41
N ILE A 269 -13.92 2.38 -6.59
CA ILE A 269 -15.17 1.91 -5.99
C ILE A 269 -16.24 3.00 -6.08
N ASN A 270 -17.48 2.72 -5.65
CA ASN A 270 -18.61 3.66 -5.74
C ASN A 270 -19.09 4.22 -4.40
N ARG A 271 -18.50 3.79 -3.29
CA ARG A 271 -18.95 4.10 -1.94
C ARG A 271 -17.76 4.25 -1.00
N THR A 272 -17.94 5.01 0.07
CA THR A 272 -16.90 5.22 1.08
C THR A 272 -17.40 4.76 2.45
N GLN A 273 -16.59 4.93 3.49
CA GLN A 273 -16.87 4.48 4.86
C GLN A 273 -18.18 5.02 5.48
N ASP A 274 -18.76 6.06 4.89
CA ASP A 274 -20.06 6.63 5.28
C ASP A 274 -21.26 5.82 4.75
N ASP A 275 -21.04 4.93 3.80
CA ASP A 275 -22.08 4.15 3.13
C ASP A 275 -22.14 2.71 3.65
N LYS A 276 -23.15 1.95 3.18
CA LYS A 276 -23.24 0.50 3.42
C LYS A 276 -21.94 -0.20 3.02
N ARG A 277 -21.42 -1.05 3.92
CA ARG A 277 -20.22 -1.85 3.69
C ARG A 277 -20.33 -2.73 2.45
N TYR A 278 -19.27 -2.75 1.66
CA TYR A 278 -19.02 -3.76 0.64
C TYR A 278 -18.76 -5.13 1.27
N SER A 279 -19.13 -6.18 0.53
CA SER A 279 -18.64 -7.53 0.81
C SER A 279 -17.14 -7.63 0.50
N GLU A 280 -16.52 -8.66 1.07
CA GLU A 280 -15.13 -9.07 0.85
C GLU A 280 -14.82 -9.22 -0.65
N SER A 281 -15.73 -9.84 -1.40
CA SER A 281 -15.56 -10.07 -2.84
C SER A 281 -15.60 -8.78 -3.68
N GLU A 282 -16.44 -7.82 -3.27
CA GLU A 282 -16.54 -6.51 -3.92
C GLU A 282 -15.29 -5.69 -3.65
N LEU A 283 -14.72 -5.78 -2.43
CA LEU A 283 -13.47 -5.13 -2.08
C LEU A 283 -12.28 -5.69 -2.86
N GLN A 284 -12.18 -7.02 -3.00
CA GLN A 284 -11.09 -7.66 -3.75
C GLN A 284 -11.11 -7.23 -5.22
N THR A 285 -12.29 -7.19 -5.83
CA THR A 285 -12.40 -6.87 -7.26
C THR A 285 -12.35 -5.37 -7.52
N GLY A 286 -12.86 -4.56 -6.59
CA GLY A 286 -13.21 -3.17 -6.87
C GLY A 286 -14.30 -3.07 -7.94
N MET A 287 -14.53 -1.84 -8.41
CA MET A 287 -15.54 -1.55 -9.41
C MET A 287 -14.90 -0.85 -10.60
N ARG A 288 -15.06 -1.45 -11.78
CA ARG A 288 -14.71 -0.82 -13.05
C ARG A 288 -15.46 0.50 -13.19
N ASP A 289 -14.73 1.56 -13.57
CA ASP A 289 -15.29 2.90 -13.78
C ASP A 289 -16.00 3.49 -12.54
N GLY A 290 -15.51 3.12 -11.34
CA GLY A 290 -16.06 3.61 -10.08
C GLY A 290 -15.87 5.11 -9.85
N THR A 291 -16.66 5.69 -8.95
CA THR A 291 -16.71 7.13 -8.66
C THR A 291 -15.60 7.64 -7.73
N TYR A 292 -14.90 6.76 -7.03
CA TYR A 292 -13.77 7.10 -6.15
C TYR A 292 -12.55 6.28 -6.54
N TRP A 293 -11.37 6.92 -6.61
CA TRP A 293 -10.10 6.20 -6.70
C TRP A 293 -9.68 5.81 -5.28
N THR A 294 -9.68 4.52 -4.98
CA THR A 294 -9.45 3.93 -3.66
C THR A 294 -8.80 2.56 -3.86
N PRO A 295 -7.51 2.49 -4.23
CA PRO A 295 -6.82 1.23 -4.46
C PRO A 295 -6.85 0.34 -3.22
N ALA A 296 -6.73 -0.97 -3.44
CA ALA A 296 -6.73 -1.94 -2.35
C ALA A 296 -5.34 -2.05 -1.70
N GLU A 297 -5.35 -2.31 -0.40
CA GLU A 297 -4.23 -2.78 0.40
C GLU A 297 -4.53 -4.18 0.93
N ALA A 298 -3.61 -5.11 0.74
CA ALA A 298 -3.68 -6.44 1.28
C ALA A 298 -2.86 -6.52 2.56
N ASP A 299 -3.55 -6.48 3.68
CA ASP A 299 -3.01 -6.73 5.01
C ASP A 299 -2.87 -8.23 5.27
N ALA A 300 -1.81 -8.60 5.98
CA ALA A 300 -1.45 -9.98 6.24
C ALA A 300 -0.60 -10.11 7.50
N ARG A 301 -0.55 -11.32 8.05
CA ARG A 301 0.28 -11.66 9.21
C ARG A 301 1.49 -12.49 8.80
N ILE A 302 2.68 -12.19 9.31
CA ILE A 302 3.81 -13.11 9.19
C ILE A 302 3.59 -14.38 10.03
N ARG A 303 2.87 -14.28 11.15
CA ARG A 303 2.49 -15.41 12.04
C ARG A 303 1.01 -15.79 11.87
N ASP A 304 0.46 -16.58 12.79
CA ASP A 304 -0.96 -16.96 12.76
C ASP A 304 -1.82 -15.84 13.37
N GLY A 305 -1.36 -15.24 14.47
CA GLY A 305 -1.94 -14.03 15.07
C GLY A 305 -1.33 -12.72 14.55
N TRP A 306 -1.98 -11.62 14.89
CA TRP A 306 -1.46 -10.26 14.75
C TRP A 306 -0.49 -9.93 15.88
N PHE A 307 -0.77 -10.32 17.12
CA PHE A 307 0.17 -10.15 18.23
C PHE A 307 1.15 -11.33 18.31
N TYR A 308 2.26 -11.11 19.00
CA TYR A 308 3.24 -12.17 19.21
C TYR A 308 2.72 -13.21 20.20
N HIS A 309 2.68 -14.45 19.74
CA HIS A 309 2.49 -15.65 20.56
C HIS A 309 3.69 -16.57 20.47
N ALA A 310 4.23 -17.00 21.62
CA ALA A 310 5.50 -17.75 21.68
C ALA A 310 5.42 -19.16 21.05
N ASN A 311 4.21 -19.71 20.90
CA ASN A 311 3.96 -21.01 20.28
C ASN A 311 3.78 -20.93 18.75
N GLU A 312 3.67 -19.73 18.19
CA GLU A 312 3.53 -19.52 16.75
C GLU A 312 4.89 -19.50 16.04
N LYS A 313 4.84 -19.69 14.72
CA LYS A 313 6.01 -19.62 13.84
C LYS A 313 5.72 -18.67 12.69
N PRO A 314 6.73 -17.94 12.19
CA PRO A 314 6.55 -17.16 10.98
C PRO A 314 6.31 -18.08 9.78
N LYS A 315 5.55 -17.57 8.81
CA LYS A 315 5.47 -18.08 7.44
C LYS A 315 6.86 -18.19 6.83
N THR A 316 7.06 -19.08 5.88
CA THR A 316 8.35 -19.23 5.18
C THR A 316 8.55 -18.11 4.15
N ALA A 317 9.80 -17.88 3.75
CA ALA A 317 10.13 -16.95 2.66
C ALA A 317 9.37 -17.27 1.36
N ASP A 318 9.20 -18.55 1.02
CA ASP A 318 8.42 -18.98 -0.15
C ASP A 318 6.93 -18.61 -0.05
N ALA A 319 6.36 -18.73 1.15
CA ALA A 319 4.97 -18.32 1.40
C ALA A 319 4.82 -16.80 1.26
N LEU A 320 5.78 -16.02 1.76
CA LEU A 320 5.81 -14.56 1.60
C LEU A 320 6.02 -14.15 0.13
N MET A 321 6.85 -14.87 -0.62
CA MET A 321 7.02 -14.63 -2.06
C MET A 321 5.74 -14.90 -2.84
N LYS A 322 5.03 -15.99 -2.51
CA LYS A 322 3.71 -16.28 -3.09
C LYS A 322 2.71 -15.15 -2.77
N MET A 323 2.66 -14.72 -1.51
CA MET A 323 1.80 -13.62 -1.06
C MET A 323 2.11 -12.32 -1.82
N TYR A 324 3.38 -11.95 -1.98
CA TYR A 324 3.81 -10.80 -2.76
C TYR A 324 3.35 -10.86 -4.23
N LEU A 325 3.42 -12.02 -4.88
CA LEU A 325 2.92 -12.21 -6.24
C LEU A 325 1.38 -12.18 -6.33
N GLN A 326 0.68 -12.51 -5.24
CA GLN A 326 -0.77 -12.48 -5.13
C GLN A 326 -1.34 -11.14 -4.62
N SER A 327 -0.47 -10.18 -4.25
CA SER A 327 -0.82 -8.81 -3.85
C SER A 327 -0.16 -7.79 -4.79
N VAL A 328 1.13 -7.49 -4.60
CA VAL A 328 1.90 -6.54 -5.42
C VAL A 328 1.91 -6.97 -6.88
N GLY A 329 2.05 -8.27 -7.14
CA GLY A 329 1.92 -8.86 -8.48
C GLY A 329 0.53 -8.72 -9.11
N GLN A 330 -0.48 -8.30 -8.34
CA GLN A 330 -1.86 -8.06 -8.76
C GLN A 330 -2.30 -6.60 -8.57
N SER A 331 -1.34 -5.67 -8.50
CA SER A 331 -1.57 -4.22 -8.40
C SER A 331 -2.17 -3.76 -7.07
N VAL A 332 -1.83 -4.43 -5.97
CA VAL A 332 -2.30 -4.17 -4.60
C VAL A 332 -1.08 -4.03 -3.69
N ASN A 333 -1.05 -3.06 -2.78
CA ASN A 333 0.04 -2.96 -1.81
C ASN A 333 -0.05 -4.10 -0.78
N LEU A 334 1.09 -4.57 -0.27
CA LEU A 334 1.18 -5.56 0.80
C LEU A 334 1.60 -4.89 2.11
N LEU A 335 0.69 -4.90 3.09
CA LEU A 335 0.96 -4.54 4.48
C LEU A 335 1.19 -5.83 5.27
N LEU A 336 2.44 -6.13 5.63
CA LEU A 336 2.78 -7.36 6.35
C LEU A 336 3.06 -7.05 7.82
N ASP A 337 2.22 -7.60 8.70
CA ASP A 337 2.40 -7.54 10.13
C ASP A 337 3.55 -8.42 10.62
N VAL A 338 4.36 -7.84 11.50
CA VAL A 338 5.50 -8.48 12.16
C VAL A 338 5.52 -8.04 13.63
N PRO A 339 4.98 -8.84 14.55
CA PRO A 339 4.79 -8.40 15.92
C PRO A 339 6.07 -8.53 16.75
N PRO A 340 6.45 -7.49 17.52
CA PRO A 340 7.48 -7.60 18.53
C PRO A 340 7.10 -8.58 19.64
N ASP A 341 8.07 -9.31 20.15
CA ASP A 341 7.93 -10.24 21.26
C ASP A 341 7.78 -9.53 22.62
N ARG A 342 7.68 -10.31 23.70
CA ARG A 342 7.57 -9.78 25.08
C ARG A 342 8.81 -9.03 25.56
N THR A 343 9.95 -9.13 24.88
CA THR A 343 11.11 -8.27 25.16
C THR A 343 10.95 -6.89 24.54
N GLY A 344 10.05 -6.73 23.58
CA GLY A 344 9.82 -5.53 22.79
C GLY A 344 10.70 -5.45 21.54
N LYS A 345 11.08 -6.59 20.96
CA LYS A 345 11.91 -6.68 19.75
C LYS A 345 11.26 -7.59 18.72
N ILE A 346 11.55 -7.37 17.44
CA ILE A 346 11.20 -8.34 16.39
C ILE A 346 11.96 -9.63 16.67
N ASP A 347 11.25 -10.76 16.70
CA ASP A 347 11.82 -12.08 16.93
C ASP A 347 12.90 -12.40 15.88
N ALA A 348 14.00 -13.03 16.31
CA ALA A 348 15.13 -13.29 15.43
C ALA A 348 14.77 -14.21 14.25
N VAL A 349 13.83 -15.14 14.43
CA VAL A 349 13.37 -16.03 13.36
C VAL A 349 12.55 -15.24 12.34
N ASP A 350 11.72 -14.31 12.79
CA ASP A 350 10.92 -13.45 11.92
C ASP A 350 11.84 -12.54 11.09
N ALA A 351 12.82 -11.90 11.72
CA ALA A 351 13.81 -11.07 11.04
C ALA A 351 14.61 -11.86 9.98
N GLU A 352 15.01 -13.10 10.28
CA GLU A 352 15.73 -13.96 9.33
C GLU A 352 14.86 -14.34 8.13
N VAL A 353 13.59 -14.73 8.36
CA VAL A 353 12.63 -15.01 7.29
C VAL A 353 12.44 -13.81 6.37
N LEU A 354 12.34 -12.60 6.92
CA LEU A 354 12.20 -11.38 6.12
C LEU A 354 13.42 -11.13 5.23
N LEU A 355 14.63 -11.41 5.72
CA LEU A 355 15.86 -11.30 4.93
C LEU A 355 15.93 -12.36 3.82
N GLN A 356 15.50 -13.59 4.10
CA GLN A 356 15.39 -14.65 3.11
C GLN A 356 14.38 -14.29 2.02
N PHE A 357 13.21 -13.79 2.41
CA PHE A 357 12.19 -13.30 1.48
C PHE A 357 12.73 -12.16 0.61
N LYS A 358 13.40 -11.17 1.20
CA LYS A 358 14.06 -10.10 0.44
C LYS A 358 15.05 -10.67 -0.58
N ALA A 359 15.92 -11.59 -0.18
CA ALA A 359 16.92 -12.19 -1.06
C ALA A 359 16.25 -12.92 -2.24
N GLN A 360 15.15 -13.64 -1.98
CA GLN A 360 14.35 -14.30 -3.01
C GLN A 360 13.68 -13.29 -3.96
N ARG A 361 13.01 -12.26 -3.43
CA ARG A 361 12.34 -11.22 -4.20
C ARG A 361 13.33 -10.44 -5.07
N ASP A 362 14.47 -10.03 -4.51
CA ASP A 362 15.50 -9.30 -5.24
C ASP A 362 16.12 -10.17 -6.34
N ARG A 363 16.41 -11.45 -6.04
CA ARG A 363 16.87 -12.42 -7.06
C ARG A 363 15.83 -12.59 -8.17
N PHE A 364 14.54 -12.60 -7.86
CA PHE A 364 13.48 -12.74 -8.83
C PHE A 364 13.36 -11.49 -9.73
N LEU A 365 13.28 -10.30 -9.14
CA LEU A 365 13.02 -9.04 -9.84
C LEU A 365 14.23 -8.52 -10.63
N ASN A 366 15.46 -8.83 -10.21
CA ASN A 366 16.69 -8.35 -10.87
C ASN A 366 17.07 -9.14 -12.15
N ARG A 367 16.18 -9.99 -12.66
CA ARG A 367 16.39 -10.82 -13.88
C ARG A 367 15.90 -10.15 -15.17
N GLY A 368 15.72 -8.83 -15.17
CA GLY A 368 15.20 -8.09 -16.32
C GLY A 368 16.04 -8.26 -17.59
N LEU A 369 15.39 -8.62 -18.69
CA LEU A 369 16.02 -8.85 -19.99
C LEU A 369 15.88 -7.65 -20.93
N LEU A 370 14.76 -6.94 -20.86
CA LEU A 370 14.46 -5.80 -21.71
C LEU A 370 15.22 -4.57 -21.23
N LYS A 371 15.96 -3.93 -22.14
CA LYS A 371 16.85 -2.80 -21.85
C LYS A 371 16.58 -1.64 -22.82
N PRO A 372 16.78 -0.39 -22.39
CA PRO A 372 16.76 0.75 -23.30
C PRO A 372 17.65 0.51 -24.53
N GLY A 373 17.15 0.85 -25.72
CA GLY A 373 17.83 0.62 -27.00
C GLY A 373 17.40 -0.65 -27.74
N PHE A 374 16.63 -1.54 -27.13
CA PHE A 374 16.01 -2.65 -27.86
C PHE A 374 15.00 -2.14 -28.88
N VAL A 375 14.86 -2.87 -30.00
CA VAL A 375 13.91 -2.50 -31.06
C VAL A 375 12.50 -2.81 -30.60
N VAL A 376 11.68 -1.77 -30.47
CA VAL A 376 10.25 -1.89 -30.15
C VAL A 376 9.40 -1.35 -31.30
N ASN A 377 8.53 -2.20 -31.83
CA ASN A 377 7.54 -1.78 -32.82
C ASN A 377 6.15 -1.76 -32.18
N ALA A 378 5.27 -0.88 -32.62
CA ALA A 378 3.89 -0.83 -32.16
C ALA A 378 2.91 -0.77 -33.33
N SER A 379 1.67 -1.23 -33.10
CA SER A 379 0.58 -1.15 -34.07
C SER A 379 0.23 0.30 -34.44
N SER A 380 0.46 1.24 -33.52
CA SER A 380 0.27 2.67 -33.70
C SER A 380 1.03 3.42 -32.59
N VAL A 381 1.36 4.68 -32.85
CA VAL A 381 1.96 5.61 -31.89
C VAL A 381 1.26 6.95 -32.05
N ARG A 382 0.85 7.56 -30.94
CA ARG A 382 0.18 8.86 -30.90
C ARG A 382 1.00 9.95 -31.59
N GLY A 383 0.33 10.91 -32.24
CA GLY A 383 1.00 12.07 -32.84
C GLY A 383 1.87 11.70 -34.04
N GLY A 384 1.49 10.67 -34.80
CA GLY A 384 2.20 10.25 -36.00
C GLY A 384 3.61 9.69 -35.75
N GLY A 385 3.85 9.09 -34.59
CA GLY A 385 5.19 8.58 -34.21
C GLY A 385 5.99 9.54 -33.33
N SER A 386 5.33 10.39 -32.55
CA SER A 386 5.98 11.29 -31.60
C SER A 386 6.89 10.52 -30.63
N SER A 387 8.12 11.03 -30.42
CA SER A 387 9.05 10.47 -29.43
C SER A 387 8.50 10.51 -28.01
N THR A 388 7.62 11.48 -27.70
CA THR A 388 6.96 11.61 -26.39
C THR A 388 6.14 10.38 -26.01
N PHE A 389 5.60 9.66 -26.99
CA PHE A 389 4.74 8.48 -26.77
C PHE A 389 5.26 7.23 -27.48
N ALA A 390 6.55 7.21 -27.79
CA ALA A 390 7.19 6.15 -28.54
C ALA A 390 6.99 4.77 -27.88
N ALA A 391 6.95 3.72 -28.71
CA ALA A 391 6.83 2.36 -28.23
C ALA A 391 7.98 1.96 -27.28
N ALA A 392 9.18 2.50 -27.49
CA ALA A 392 10.36 2.24 -26.66
C ALA A 392 10.25 2.80 -25.23
N ASN A 393 9.30 3.71 -24.94
CA ASN A 393 9.10 4.26 -23.60
C ASN A 393 8.71 3.20 -22.57
N VAL A 394 8.16 2.05 -23.01
CA VAL A 394 7.84 0.94 -22.10
C VAL A 394 9.07 0.24 -21.51
N LEU A 395 10.27 0.52 -22.03
CA LEU A 395 11.52 -0.11 -21.61
C LEU A 395 12.20 0.62 -20.44
N THR A 396 11.70 1.81 -20.08
CA THR A 396 12.18 2.60 -18.94
C THR A 396 11.08 2.71 -17.91
N ASN A 397 11.43 2.65 -16.62
CA ASN A 397 10.48 2.88 -15.54
C ASN A 397 10.61 4.31 -15.00
N ASP A 398 10.53 5.30 -15.89
CA ASP A 398 10.80 6.72 -15.64
C ASP A 398 9.55 7.62 -15.83
N LYS A 399 8.36 7.03 -15.67
CA LYS A 399 7.05 7.69 -15.84
C LYS A 399 6.72 8.09 -17.29
N THR A 400 7.57 7.76 -18.26
CA THR A 400 7.19 7.81 -19.68
C THR A 400 6.23 6.65 -20.01
N TYR A 401 5.55 6.73 -21.15
CA TYR A 401 4.61 5.67 -21.56
C TYR A 401 4.46 5.62 -23.07
N TRP A 402 4.08 4.45 -23.58
CA TRP A 402 3.57 4.28 -24.93
C TRP A 402 2.04 4.45 -24.95
N THR A 403 1.53 5.14 -25.97
CA THR A 403 0.10 5.25 -26.22
C THR A 403 -0.20 5.50 -27.71
N MET A 404 -1.48 5.48 -28.06
CA MET A 404 -2.01 5.65 -29.43
C MET A 404 -2.94 6.87 -29.51
N ASP A 405 -3.59 7.05 -30.66
CA ASP A 405 -4.64 8.07 -30.80
C ASP A 405 -5.91 7.67 -30.02
N ASP A 406 -6.71 8.67 -29.62
CA ASP A 406 -7.81 8.50 -28.64
C ASP A 406 -8.88 7.47 -29.06
N ASN A 407 -9.04 7.23 -30.37
CA ASN A 407 -9.99 6.26 -30.91
C ASN A 407 -9.44 4.80 -30.93
N LYS A 408 -8.18 4.57 -30.56
CA LYS A 408 -7.53 3.25 -30.55
C LYS A 408 -7.54 2.65 -29.15
N ARG A 409 -8.52 1.77 -28.87
CA ARG A 409 -8.67 1.09 -27.56
C ARG A 409 -8.02 -0.30 -27.51
N VAL A 410 -7.53 -0.79 -28.64
CA VAL A 410 -6.81 -2.06 -28.77
C VAL A 410 -5.58 -1.83 -29.63
N GLY A 411 -4.52 -2.57 -29.35
CA GLY A 411 -3.24 -2.40 -30.03
C GLY A 411 -2.18 -3.33 -29.46
N SER A 412 -0.99 -3.28 -30.01
CA SER A 412 0.12 -4.13 -29.56
C SER A 412 1.46 -3.46 -29.74
N LEU A 413 2.43 -3.94 -28.97
CA LEU A 413 3.85 -3.69 -29.18
C LEU A 413 4.62 -5.01 -29.24
N THR A 414 5.70 -5.03 -30.01
CA THR A 414 6.63 -6.15 -30.11
C THR A 414 8.03 -5.69 -29.74
N VAL A 415 8.78 -6.55 -29.04
CA VAL A 415 10.17 -6.30 -28.63
C VAL A 415 11.05 -7.40 -29.21
N ASP A 416 12.11 -7.03 -29.93
CA ASP A 416 13.18 -7.95 -30.31
C ASP A 416 14.28 -7.93 -29.24
N LEU A 417 14.55 -9.09 -28.64
CA LEU A 417 15.54 -9.31 -27.61
C LEU A 417 16.98 -9.28 -28.14
N GLY A 418 17.18 -9.27 -29.46
CA GLY A 418 18.51 -9.28 -30.08
C GLY A 418 19.19 -10.65 -30.11
N ALA A 419 18.75 -11.58 -29.26
CA ALA A 419 19.15 -12.99 -29.22
C ALA A 419 18.03 -13.83 -28.57
N ASP A 420 18.10 -15.17 -28.72
CA ASP A 420 17.22 -16.06 -27.97
C ASP A 420 17.52 -15.99 -26.48
N ALA A 421 16.49 -15.87 -25.65
CA ALA A 421 16.57 -15.95 -24.20
C ALA A 421 15.53 -16.93 -23.65
N LEU A 422 15.80 -17.50 -22.47
CA LEU A 422 14.79 -18.19 -21.67
C LEU A 422 14.08 -17.17 -20.78
N VAL A 423 12.76 -17.12 -20.86
CA VAL A 423 11.90 -16.19 -20.12
C VAL A 423 10.93 -16.99 -19.25
N ASP A 424 10.81 -16.64 -17.97
CA ASP A 424 9.91 -17.33 -17.03
C ASP A 424 8.94 -16.39 -16.29
N ALA A 425 9.04 -15.08 -16.48
CA ALA A 425 8.07 -14.13 -15.93
C ALA A 425 8.01 -12.82 -16.72
N PHE A 426 6.94 -12.05 -16.49
CA PHE A 426 6.70 -10.74 -17.10
C PHE A 426 6.24 -9.72 -16.07
N ILE A 427 6.59 -8.45 -16.29
CA ILE A 427 6.05 -7.31 -15.55
C ILE A 427 5.39 -6.35 -16.53
N VAL A 428 4.16 -5.92 -16.27
CA VAL A 428 3.44 -4.91 -17.05
C VAL A 428 2.83 -3.84 -16.13
N GLN A 429 2.81 -2.59 -16.58
CA GLN A 429 2.28 -1.45 -15.82
C GLN A 429 1.50 -0.49 -16.72
N GLU A 430 0.34 -0.01 -16.24
CA GLU A 430 -0.33 1.16 -16.81
C GLU A 430 0.25 2.47 -16.27
N HIS A 431 0.17 3.54 -17.05
CA HIS A 431 0.35 4.89 -16.54
C HIS A 431 -0.90 5.37 -15.79
N VAL A 432 -1.09 4.87 -14.56
CA VAL A 432 -2.33 5.04 -13.78
C VAL A 432 -2.61 6.49 -13.33
N THR A 433 -1.65 7.40 -13.42
CA THR A 433 -1.85 8.84 -13.13
C THR A 433 -2.96 9.47 -13.97
N LEU A 434 -3.23 8.90 -15.15
CA LEU A 434 -4.31 9.31 -16.06
C LEU A 434 -5.50 8.33 -16.04
N GLY A 435 -5.64 7.55 -14.97
CA GLY A 435 -6.71 6.58 -14.74
C GLY A 435 -6.37 5.16 -15.20
N GLN A 436 -7.05 4.17 -14.63
CA GLN A 436 -6.95 2.76 -15.01
C GLN A 436 -7.88 2.46 -16.18
N ARG A 437 -7.40 1.81 -17.24
CA ARG A 437 -8.12 1.72 -18.52
C ARG A 437 -8.26 0.30 -19.04
N ILE A 438 -7.24 -0.53 -18.84
CA ILE A 438 -7.13 -1.86 -19.45
C ILE A 438 -7.93 -2.88 -18.65
N GLY A 439 -8.78 -3.65 -19.33
CA GLY A 439 -9.54 -4.76 -18.74
C GLY A 439 -9.25 -6.13 -19.36
N ALA A 440 -8.50 -6.19 -20.46
CA ALA A 440 -7.91 -7.44 -20.96
C ALA A 440 -6.62 -7.19 -21.76
N TYR A 441 -5.62 -8.04 -21.54
CA TYR A 441 -4.36 -8.03 -22.28
C TYR A 441 -3.76 -9.44 -22.34
N ALA A 442 -2.80 -9.62 -23.24
CA ALA A 442 -2.05 -10.86 -23.38
C ALA A 442 -0.58 -10.58 -23.68
N VAL A 443 0.30 -11.49 -23.25
CA VAL A 443 1.70 -11.53 -23.68
C VAL A 443 1.92 -12.78 -24.50
N ASP A 444 2.51 -12.61 -25.67
CA ASP A 444 2.91 -13.72 -26.54
C ASP A 444 4.44 -13.79 -26.66
N ALA A 445 4.94 -15.01 -26.83
CA ALA A 445 6.33 -15.29 -27.22
C ALA A 445 6.38 -15.90 -28.62
N MET A 446 7.37 -15.52 -29.43
CA MET A 446 7.62 -16.16 -30.72
C MET A 446 8.28 -17.53 -30.48
N ILE A 447 7.55 -18.61 -30.76
CA ILE A 447 8.00 -20.00 -30.56
C ILE A 447 7.80 -20.74 -31.88
N ASN A 448 8.88 -21.34 -32.41
CA ASN A 448 8.89 -22.09 -33.66
C ASN A 448 8.27 -21.30 -34.84
N GLY A 449 8.63 -20.01 -34.96
CA GLY A 449 8.18 -19.13 -36.05
C GLY A 449 6.74 -18.61 -35.92
N SER A 450 6.06 -18.84 -34.79
CA SER A 450 4.71 -18.29 -34.55
C SER A 450 4.57 -17.70 -33.14
N TYR A 451 3.81 -16.62 -33.00
CA TYR A 451 3.45 -16.08 -31.68
C TYR A 451 2.51 -17.06 -30.96
N LYS A 452 2.89 -17.44 -29.74
CA LYS A 452 2.08 -18.23 -28.80
C LYS A 452 1.80 -17.39 -27.56
N GLU A 453 0.54 -17.33 -27.16
CA GLU A 453 0.14 -16.69 -25.92
C GLU A 453 0.73 -17.45 -24.73
N VAL A 454 1.40 -16.72 -23.84
CA VAL A 454 2.02 -17.25 -22.62
C VAL A 454 1.45 -16.62 -21.35
N VAL A 455 0.81 -15.45 -21.48
CA VAL A 455 0.09 -14.77 -20.41
C VAL A 455 -1.24 -14.26 -20.94
N ARG A 456 -2.29 -14.41 -20.12
CA ARG A 456 -3.58 -13.74 -20.28
C ARG A 456 -3.92 -13.01 -18.99
N GLY A 457 -4.23 -11.73 -19.08
CA GLY A 457 -4.58 -10.90 -17.94
C GLY A 457 -5.89 -10.14 -18.15
N THR A 458 -6.51 -9.72 -17.04
CA THR A 458 -7.72 -8.90 -17.03
C THR A 458 -7.37 -7.42 -16.82
N SER A 459 -7.69 -6.85 -15.66
CA SER A 459 -7.26 -5.50 -15.27
C SER A 459 -5.74 -5.44 -15.12
N MET A 460 -5.10 -4.36 -15.58
CA MET A 460 -3.65 -4.18 -15.41
C MET A 460 -3.34 -3.31 -14.18
N GLY A 461 -3.74 -2.05 -14.17
CA GLY A 461 -3.46 -1.15 -13.04
C GLY A 461 -1.99 -0.79 -12.91
N TYR A 462 -1.56 -0.51 -11.69
CA TYR A 462 -0.21 -0.01 -11.39
C TYR A 462 0.87 -1.02 -11.74
N LYS A 463 0.72 -2.30 -11.36
CA LYS A 463 1.71 -3.34 -11.66
C LYS A 463 1.09 -4.73 -11.70
N ARG A 464 1.48 -5.52 -12.70
CA ARG A 464 1.21 -6.96 -12.75
C ARG A 464 2.49 -7.73 -12.94
N ILE A 465 2.64 -8.82 -12.18
CA ILE A 465 3.76 -9.76 -12.29
C ILE A 465 3.17 -11.12 -12.63
N HIS A 466 3.56 -11.67 -13.78
CA HIS A 466 3.13 -12.98 -14.24
C HIS A 466 4.29 -13.94 -14.20
N GLN A 467 4.24 -14.95 -13.35
CA GLN A 467 5.20 -16.05 -13.35
C GLN A 467 4.65 -17.21 -14.19
N LEU A 468 5.46 -17.71 -15.12
CA LEU A 468 5.12 -18.85 -15.95
C LEU A 468 5.38 -20.16 -15.19
N THR A 469 4.58 -21.17 -15.50
CA THR A 469 4.81 -22.55 -14.99
C THR A 469 6.01 -23.21 -15.64
N SER A 470 6.47 -22.72 -16.80
CA SER A 470 7.64 -23.22 -17.50
C SER A 470 8.26 -22.10 -18.33
N ALA A 471 9.60 -22.06 -18.34
CA ALA A 471 10.33 -21.08 -19.12
C ALA A 471 10.13 -21.31 -20.63
N VAL A 472 10.02 -20.22 -21.39
CA VAL A 472 9.91 -20.24 -22.85
C VAL A 472 11.17 -19.68 -23.48
N ARG A 473 11.70 -20.37 -24.51
CA ARG A 473 12.80 -19.83 -25.31
C ARG A 473 12.23 -18.96 -26.42
N THR A 474 12.66 -17.70 -26.49
CA THR A 474 12.20 -16.78 -27.52
C THR A 474 13.19 -15.64 -27.77
N ARG A 475 13.14 -15.08 -28.97
CA ARG A 475 13.80 -13.82 -29.35
C ARG A 475 12.82 -12.65 -29.41
N GLN A 476 11.52 -12.90 -29.59
CA GLN A 476 10.53 -11.84 -29.80
C GLN A 476 9.34 -12.00 -28.86
N LEU A 477 8.97 -10.91 -28.24
CA LEU A 477 7.84 -10.81 -27.33
C LEU A 477 6.80 -9.84 -27.88
N ARG A 478 5.52 -10.09 -27.60
CA ARG A 478 4.43 -9.21 -27.99
C ARG A 478 3.48 -8.97 -26.82
N LEU A 479 3.28 -7.71 -26.43
CA LEU A 479 2.20 -7.31 -25.54
C LEU A 479 1.02 -6.86 -26.39
N ARG A 480 -0.17 -7.44 -26.16
CA ARG A 480 -1.42 -7.09 -26.84
C ARG A 480 -2.43 -6.56 -25.84
N ILE A 481 -3.02 -5.42 -26.13
CA ILE A 481 -4.18 -4.89 -25.41
C ILE A 481 -5.43 -5.33 -26.16
N GLU A 482 -6.20 -6.20 -25.52
CA GLU A 482 -7.40 -6.82 -26.11
C GLU A 482 -8.66 -6.02 -25.77
N GLN A 483 -8.68 -5.33 -24.62
CA GLN A 483 -9.79 -4.48 -24.22
C GLN A 483 -9.33 -3.35 -23.27
N ALA A 484 -9.70 -2.11 -23.61
CA ALA A 484 -9.57 -0.94 -22.75
C ALA A 484 -10.77 0.01 -22.90
N ASN A 485 -11.10 0.78 -21.85
CA ASN A 485 -12.24 1.70 -21.88
C ASN A 485 -11.89 3.05 -22.51
N ALA A 486 -10.62 3.41 -22.49
CA ALA A 486 -10.01 4.53 -23.21
C ALA A 486 -8.72 4.05 -23.87
N VAL A 487 -8.06 4.91 -24.66
CA VAL A 487 -6.75 4.59 -25.24
C VAL A 487 -5.79 4.12 -24.13
N PRO A 488 -5.14 2.94 -24.27
CA PRO A 488 -4.26 2.40 -23.23
C PRO A 488 -2.96 3.21 -23.14
N LEU A 489 -2.43 3.31 -21.92
CA LEU A 489 -1.14 3.95 -21.64
C LEU A 489 -0.27 2.92 -20.93
N ILE A 490 0.71 2.36 -21.63
CA ILE A 490 1.62 1.37 -21.07
C ILE A 490 2.87 2.09 -20.60
N GLN A 491 3.10 2.08 -19.30
CA GLN A 491 4.27 2.71 -18.70
C GLN A 491 5.48 1.78 -18.72
N TYR A 492 5.28 0.48 -18.48
CA TYR A 492 6.41 -0.43 -18.35
C TYR A 492 6.05 -1.83 -18.85
N PHE A 493 6.97 -2.45 -19.60
CA PHE A 493 6.93 -3.85 -19.99
C PHE A 493 8.32 -4.45 -19.79
N GLN A 494 8.40 -5.57 -19.07
CA GLN A 494 9.63 -6.28 -18.78
C GLN A 494 9.42 -7.79 -18.88
N ALA A 495 10.47 -8.50 -19.30
CA ALA A 495 10.56 -9.94 -19.28
C ALA A 495 11.70 -10.35 -18.35
N LEU A 496 11.46 -11.36 -17.51
CA LEU A 496 12.44 -11.86 -16.56
C LEU A 496 13.00 -13.19 -17.07
N GLY A 497 14.33 -13.29 -17.10
CA GLY A 497 15.03 -14.52 -17.43
C GLY A 497 14.94 -15.56 -16.32
N THR A 498 15.37 -16.79 -16.58
CA THR A 498 15.38 -17.86 -15.58
C THR A 498 16.40 -17.62 -14.46
N SER A 499 16.11 -18.10 -13.26
CA SER A 499 17.10 -18.16 -12.18
C SER A 499 18.14 -19.22 -12.56
N SER A 500 19.41 -18.82 -12.68
CA SER A 500 20.55 -19.73 -12.87
C SER A 500 20.78 -20.62 -11.66
#